data_AF-A0A498SX51-F1
#
_entry.id   AF-A0A498SX51-F1
#
_cell.length_a   1.000
_cell.length_b   1.000
_cell.length_c   1.000
_cell.angle_alpha   90.00
_cell.angle_beta   90.00
_cell.angle_gamma   90.00
#
_symmetry.space_group_name_H-M   'P 1'
#
loop_
_entity.id
_entity.type
_entity.pdbx_description
1 polymer ?
#
loop_
_entity_poly.entity_id
_entity_poly.type
_entity_poly.pdbx_seq_one_letter_code
_entity_poly.pdbx_strand_id
1 'polypeptide(L)'
;MFGLGPWWYNFSQLHRSELTVDNLVLIPSPYIELTIFGTFKTAELLSFLGGCIVHPIYRLFLLRNITPENTTNNSFKIIRDKCRKVQGRFLLASFIIGPLSTLACMNYYSLGRKDAKELCYQIRCNEQMMVWDRSAVSLGFVGWYWKRFKGAVDGINLASIYTAYYFTIQKRLTNAPTTDKIKPSQRPKSVEEAEEAKNFPFLMQIAAEDSLV
;
A
#
# COMPACT_ATOMS: atom_id res chain seq x y z
N MET A 1 4.76 -15.26 15.61
CA MET A 1 3.99 -14.49 14.61
C MET A 1 4.47 -13.04 14.65
N PHE A 2 4.78 -12.42 13.50
CA PHE A 2 5.45 -11.10 13.37
C PHE A 2 4.68 -9.87 13.92
N GLY A 3 3.67 -10.04 14.77
CA GLY A 3 2.91 -8.92 15.35
C GLY A 3 2.08 -8.10 14.35
N LEU A 4 1.84 -8.58 13.13
CA LEU A 4 1.14 -7.83 12.07
C LEU A 4 -0.40 -7.80 12.20
N GLY A 5 -0.96 -8.36 13.27
CA GLY A 5 -2.41 -8.37 13.51
C GLY A 5 -3.03 -6.97 13.49
N PRO A 6 -2.55 -6.03 14.34
CA PRO A 6 -3.07 -4.66 14.38
C PRO A 6 -3.00 -3.93 13.04
N TRP A 7 -1.90 -4.11 12.30
CA TRP A 7 -1.77 -3.61 10.93
C TRP A 7 -2.85 -4.20 10.01
N TRP A 8 -3.04 -5.52 10.03
CA TRP A 8 -4.02 -6.19 9.18
C TRP A 8 -5.46 -5.78 9.50
N TYR A 9 -5.80 -5.58 10.78
CA TYR A 9 -7.12 -5.10 11.18
C TYR A 9 -7.39 -3.69 10.62
N ASN A 10 -6.41 -2.79 10.74
CA ASN A 10 -6.48 -1.46 10.16
C ASN A 10 -6.56 -1.51 8.63
N PHE A 11 -5.73 -2.32 7.99
CA PHE A 11 -5.67 -2.45 6.54
C PHE A 11 -6.94 -3.06 5.95
N SER A 12 -7.39 -4.21 6.46
CA SER A 12 -8.51 -4.95 5.87
C SER A 12 -9.89 -4.39 6.25
N GLN A 13 -10.00 -3.77 7.43
CA GLN A 13 -11.27 -3.36 8.05
C GLN A 13 -12.35 -4.45 8.18
N LEU A 14 -12.00 -5.73 7.97
CA LEU A 14 -12.95 -6.84 8.06
C LEU A 14 -13.37 -7.13 9.50
N HIS A 15 -12.42 -7.04 10.44
CA HIS A 15 -12.65 -7.32 11.86
C HIS A 15 -12.98 -6.02 12.61
N ARG A 16 -14.25 -5.60 12.55
CA ARG A 16 -14.67 -4.33 13.16
C ARG A 16 -14.48 -4.28 14.68
N SER A 17 -14.53 -5.40 15.40
CA SER A 17 -14.26 -5.44 16.84
C SER A 17 -12.83 -5.00 17.18
N GLU A 18 -11.86 -5.40 16.36
CA GLU A 18 -10.44 -5.15 16.56
C GLU A 18 -9.96 -3.76 16.12
N LEU A 19 -10.81 -2.99 15.44
CA LEU A 19 -10.55 -1.60 15.08
C LEU A 19 -10.75 -0.69 16.32
N THR A 20 -9.76 -0.72 17.21
CA THR A 20 -9.66 0.12 18.41
C THR A 20 -8.50 1.12 18.28
N VAL A 21 -8.54 2.21 19.05
CA VAL A 21 -7.44 3.21 19.08
C VAL A 21 -6.15 2.56 19.58
N ASP A 22 -6.22 1.67 20.56
CA ASP A 22 -5.06 0.93 21.06
C ASP A 22 -4.39 0.10 19.96
N ASN A 23 -5.17 -0.64 19.17
CA ASN A 23 -4.63 -1.41 18.05
C ASN A 23 -4.10 -0.52 16.93
N LEU A 24 -4.70 0.66 16.71
CA LEU A 24 -4.22 1.62 15.73
C LEU A 24 -2.79 2.11 16.04
N VAL A 25 -2.52 2.41 17.31
CA VAL A 25 -1.22 2.90 17.81
C VAL A 25 -0.21 1.76 18.01
N LEU A 26 -0.68 0.54 18.29
CA LEU A 26 0.19 -0.60 18.53
C LEU A 26 0.93 -1.05 17.25
N ILE A 27 2.22 -0.72 17.20
CA ILE A 27 3.12 -1.03 16.08
C ILE A 27 4.30 -1.87 16.60
N PRO A 28 4.15 -3.20 16.66
CA PRO A 28 5.17 -4.08 17.23
C PRO A 28 6.38 -4.26 16.30
N SER A 29 6.18 -4.18 14.98
CA SER A 29 7.21 -4.44 13.96
C SER A 29 7.22 -3.36 12.86
N PRO A 30 7.66 -2.13 13.18
CA PRO A 30 7.57 -0.98 12.27
C PRO A 30 8.34 -1.20 10.96
N TYR A 31 9.54 -1.79 11.01
CA TYR A 31 10.34 -2.02 9.80
C TYR A 31 9.70 -3.01 8.82
N ILE A 32 9.05 -4.05 9.34
CA ILE A 32 8.31 -5.02 8.52
C ILE A 32 7.10 -4.32 7.89
N GLU A 33 6.38 -3.53 8.67
CA GLU A 33 5.21 -2.82 8.23
C GLU A 33 5.53 -1.78 7.14
N LEU A 34 6.61 -1.02 7.31
CA LEU A 34 7.15 -0.12 6.29
C LEU A 34 7.58 -0.89 5.03
N THR A 35 8.19 -2.08 5.19
CA THR A 35 8.57 -2.94 4.06
C THR A 35 7.34 -3.40 3.27
N ILE A 36 6.25 -3.76 3.96
CA ILE A 36 4.97 -4.11 3.31
C ILE A 36 4.41 -2.90 2.57
N PHE A 37 4.36 -1.74 3.22
CA PHE A 37 3.90 -0.50 2.61
C PHE A 37 4.73 -0.13 1.37
N GLY A 38 6.05 -0.16 1.48
CA GLY A 38 6.96 0.10 0.37
C GLY A 38 6.75 -0.89 -0.77
N THR A 39 6.52 -2.17 -0.47
CA THR A 39 6.18 -3.18 -1.48
C THR A 39 4.89 -2.84 -2.23
N PHE A 40 3.84 -2.36 -1.55
CA PHE A 40 2.62 -1.90 -2.22
C PHE A 40 2.88 -0.69 -3.11
N LYS A 41 3.56 0.34 -2.61
CA LYS A 41 3.87 1.55 -3.40
C LYS A 41 4.72 1.21 -4.63
N THR A 42 5.70 0.33 -4.48
CA THR A 42 6.53 -0.14 -5.57
C THR A 42 5.73 -1.00 -6.56
N ALA A 43 4.79 -1.83 -6.09
CA ALA A 43 3.90 -2.61 -6.95
C ALA A 43 2.98 -1.72 -7.78
N GLU A 44 2.42 -0.68 -7.19
CA GLU A 44 1.63 0.34 -7.90
C GLU A 44 2.46 1.06 -8.95
N LEU A 45 3.64 1.56 -8.58
CA LEU A 45 4.55 2.27 -9.48
C LEU A 45 5.00 1.40 -10.65
N LEU A 46 5.51 0.19 -10.40
CA LEU A 46 5.96 -0.68 -11.48
C LEU A 46 4.79 -1.21 -12.32
N SER A 47 3.61 -1.41 -11.74
CA SER A 47 2.40 -1.73 -12.51
C SER A 47 2.04 -0.61 -13.49
N PHE A 48 2.14 0.64 -13.05
CA PHE A 48 1.92 1.79 -13.91
C PHE A 48 2.98 1.89 -15.00
N LEU A 49 4.28 1.81 -14.65
CA LEU A 49 5.38 1.84 -15.62
C LEU A 49 5.25 0.71 -16.64
N GLY A 50 5.02 -0.52 -16.17
CA GLY A 50 4.91 -1.70 -17.02
C GLY A 50 3.70 -1.66 -17.95
N GLY A 51 2.53 -1.22 -17.45
CA GLY A 51 1.26 -1.22 -18.19
C GLY A 51 1.05 0.01 -19.07
N CYS A 52 1.38 1.19 -18.58
CA CYS A 52 1.05 2.47 -19.23
C CYS A 52 2.21 3.03 -20.06
N ILE A 53 3.46 2.68 -19.76
CA ILE A 53 4.64 3.24 -20.44
C ILE A 53 5.37 2.18 -21.26
N VAL A 54 5.88 1.15 -20.61
CA VAL A 54 6.74 0.14 -21.25
C VAL A 54 5.95 -0.71 -22.25
N HIS A 55 4.75 -1.16 -21.88
CA HIS A 55 3.90 -1.95 -22.79
C HIS A 55 3.60 -1.26 -24.13
N PRO A 56 3.09 -0.01 -24.20
CA PRO A 56 2.83 0.64 -25.49
C PRO A 56 4.09 0.96 -26.27
N ILE A 57 5.16 1.45 -25.62
CA ILE A 57 6.44 1.73 -26.30
C ILE A 57 7.03 0.47 -26.90
N TYR A 58 7.08 -0.62 -26.12
CA TYR A 58 7.62 -1.90 -26.60
C TYR A 58 6.77 -2.49 -27.70
N ARG A 59 5.44 -2.31 -27.66
CA ARG A 59 4.54 -2.72 -28.74
C ARG A 59 4.84 -1.96 -30.03
N LEU A 60 5.00 -0.64 -29.97
CA LEU A 60 5.35 0.18 -31.14
C LEU A 60 6.71 -0.24 -31.72
N PHE A 61 7.71 -0.44 -30.86
CA PHE A 61 9.02 -0.93 -31.28
C PHE A 61 8.93 -2.28 -32.00
N LEU A 62 8.20 -3.25 -31.43
CA LEU A 62 8.04 -4.57 -32.07
C LEU A 62 7.28 -4.49 -33.38
N LEU A 63 6.26 -3.63 -33.50
CA LEU A 63 5.50 -3.44 -34.74
C LEU A 63 6.34 -2.82 -35.85
N ARG A 64 7.23 -1.87 -35.53
CA ARG A 64 8.11 -1.23 -36.52
C ARG A 64 9.20 -2.15 -37.05
N ASN A 65 9.59 -3.16 -36.28
CA ASN A 65 10.66 -4.10 -36.62
C ASN A 65 10.15 -5.40 -37.26
N ILE A 66 8.87 -5.49 -37.63
CA ILE A 66 8.36 -6.66 -38.35
C ILE A 66 8.82 -6.57 -39.80
N THR A 67 9.58 -7.55 -40.26
CA THR A 67 9.85 -7.71 -41.69
C THR A 67 8.59 -8.24 -42.40
N PRO A 68 8.23 -7.69 -43.57
CA PRO A 68 7.01 -8.08 -44.29
C PRO A 68 6.98 -9.59 -44.61
N GLU A 69 8.15 -10.19 -44.86
CA GLU A 69 8.31 -11.63 -45.14
C GLU A 69 7.94 -12.55 -43.97
N ASN A 70 8.09 -12.09 -42.73
CA ASN A 70 7.75 -12.85 -41.51
C ASN A 70 6.37 -12.48 -40.95
N THR A 71 5.60 -11.67 -41.68
CA THR A 71 4.28 -11.22 -41.23
C THR A 71 3.25 -12.31 -41.51
N THR A 72 2.74 -12.91 -40.45
CA THR A 72 1.59 -13.83 -40.52
C THR A 72 0.36 -13.15 -39.91
N ASN A 73 -0.83 -13.66 -40.20
CA ASN A 73 -2.07 -13.21 -39.55
C ASN A 73 -2.01 -13.27 -38.01
N ASN A 74 -1.11 -14.07 -37.44
CA ASN A 74 -0.93 -14.22 -35.99
C ASN A 74 0.15 -13.31 -35.37
N SER A 75 0.97 -12.61 -36.17
CA SER A 75 2.11 -11.82 -35.67
C SER A 75 1.67 -10.76 -34.64
N PHE A 76 0.54 -10.08 -34.89
CA PHE A 76 -0.03 -9.11 -33.95
C PHE A 76 -0.47 -9.73 -32.62
N LYS A 77 -1.04 -10.95 -32.65
CA LYS A 77 -1.46 -11.68 -31.44
C LYS A 77 -0.24 -12.06 -30.60
N ILE A 78 0.84 -12.52 -31.25
CA ILE A 78 2.10 -12.88 -30.60
C ILE A 78 2.75 -11.66 -29.94
N ILE A 79 2.84 -10.53 -30.66
CA ILE A 79 3.40 -9.28 -30.14
C ILE A 79 2.61 -8.82 -28.92
N ARG A 80 1.28 -8.81 -29.01
CA ARG A 80 0.43 -8.45 -27.88
C ARG A 80 0.69 -9.36 -26.67
N ASP A 81 0.77 -10.67 -26.86
CA ASP A 81 1.03 -11.58 -25.74
C ASP A 81 2.42 -11.36 -25.11
N LYS A 82 3.45 -11.11 -25.93
CA LYS A 82 4.80 -10.74 -25.45
C LYS A 82 4.77 -9.45 -24.63
N CYS A 83 4.19 -8.37 -25.14
CA CYS A 83 4.08 -7.10 -24.42
C CYS A 83 3.32 -7.29 -23.10
N ARG A 84 2.22 -8.05 -23.11
CA ARG A 84 1.46 -8.36 -21.89
C ARG A 84 2.27 -9.18 -20.89
N LYS A 85 3.13 -10.10 -21.32
CA LYS A 85 4.05 -10.84 -20.42
C LYS A 85 5.05 -9.89 -19.76
N VAL A 86 5.60 -8.93 -20.51
CA VAL A 86 6.50 -7.89 -19.97
C VAL A 86 5.78 -7.09 -18.89
N GLN A 87 4.55 -6.63 -19.13
CA GLN A 87 3.72 -5.93 -18.15
C GLN A 87 3.63 -6.71 -16.82
N GLY A 88 3.28 -8.01 -16.85
CA GLY A 88 3.20 -8.83 -15.64
C GLY A 88 4.55 -9.02 -14.91
N ARG A 89 5.67 -8.97 -15.63
CA ARG A 89 7.02 -9.07 -15.02
C ARG A 89 7.39 -7.83 -14.20
N PHE A 90 6.87 -6.65 -14.56
CA PHE A 90 7.09 -5.45 -13.76
C PHE A 90 6.46 -5.58 -12.36
N LEU A 91 5.25 -6.12 -12.27
CA LEU A 91 4.63 -6.44 -10.98
C LEU A 91 5.41 -7.52 -10.22
N LEU A 92 5.98 -8.51 -10.89
CA LEU A 92 6.83 -9.50 -10.20
C LEU A 92 8.12 -8.87 -9.67
N ALA A 93 8.72 -7.94 -10.42
CA ALA A 93 9.91 -7.23 -10.00
C ALA A 93 9.68 -6.38 -8.74
N SER A 94 8.46 -5.88 -8.50
CA SER A 94 8.17 -5.08 -7.31
C SER A 94 8.28 -5.84 -6.01
N PHE A 95 8.07 -7.18 -6.00
CA PHE A 95 8.25 -8.00 -4.79
C PHE A 95 9.71 -8.13 -4.37
N ILE A 96 10.65 -7.82 -5.27
CA ILE A 96 12.09 -7.79 -4.98
C ILE A 96 12.52 -6.34 -4.74
N ILE A 97 12.17 -5.43 -5.66
CA ILE A 97 12.57 -4.03 -5.60
C ILE A 97 11.96 -3.33 -4.38
N GLY A 98 10.70 -3.60 -4.03
CA GLY A 98 10.00 -2.91 -2.93
C GLY A 98 10.68 -3.10 -1.58
N PRO A 99 10.92 -4.35 -1.13
CA PRO A 99 11.66 -4.58 0.10
C PRO A 99 13.08 -4.02 0.07
N LEU A 100 13.80 -4.20 -1.03
CA LEU A 100 15.17 -3.69 -1.16
C LEU A 100 15.24 -2.17 -1.13
N SER A 101 14.35 -1.47 -1.84
CA SER A 101 14.30 -0.01 -1.86
C SER A 101 13.90 0.54 -0.50
N THR A 102 13.01 -0.14 0.20
CA THR A 102 12.58 0.27 1.55
C THR A 102 13.72 0.11 2.55
N LEU A 103 14.41 -1.03 2.53
CA LEU A 103 15.60 -1.26 3.36
C LEU A 103 16.71 -0.26 3.06
N ALA A 104 16.98 0.01 1.78
CA ALA A 104 17.96 1.02 1.36
C ALA A 104 17.59 2.41 1.87
N CYS A 105 16.31 2.78 1.78
CA CYS A 105 15.79 4.05 2.29
C CYS A 105 15.95 4.16 3.82
N MET A 106 15.58 3.11 4.56
CA MET A 106 15.76 3.07 6.02
C MET A 106 17.22 3.23 6.44
N ASN A 107 18.13 2.54 5.75
CA ASN A 107 19.56 2.62 6.03
C ASN A 107 20.13 3.99 5.68
N TYR A 108 19.75 4.55 4.53
CA TYR A 108 20.23 5.86 4.08
C TYR A 108 19.82 6.98 5.03
N TYR A 109 18.56 6.98 5.49
CA TYR A 109 18.06 7.98 6.44
C TYR A 109 18.34 7.62 7.91
N SER A 110 18.98 6.47 8.18
CA SER A 110 19.25 5.97 9.53
C SER A 110 18.00 6.02 10.43
N LEU A 111 16.87 5.50 9.91
CA LEU A 111 15.56 5.68 10.54
C LEU A 111 15.50 4.95 11.89
N GLY A 112 15.42 5.74 12.98
CA GLY A 112 15.27 5.21 14.33
C GLY A 112 13.97 4.44 14.49
N ARG A 113 13.91 3.51 15.46
CA ARG A 113 12.72 2.69 15.70
C ARG A 113 11.49 3.54 16.06
N LYS A 114 11.69 4.64 16.78
CA LYS A 114 10.63 5.59 17.16
C LYS A 114 10.06 6.28 15.92
N ASP A 115 10.93 6.85 15.08
CA ASP A 115 10.52 7.51 13.84
C ASP A 115 9.82 6.52 12.88
N ALA A 116 10.31 5.28 12.81
CA ALA A 116 9.69 4.23 12.02
C ALA A 116 8.28 3.88 12.52
N LYS A 117 8.04 3.85 13.85
CA LYS A 117 6.70 3.68 14.42
C LYS A 117 5.80 4.85 14.07
N GLU A 118 6.28 6.08 14.27
CA GLU A 118 5.49 7.28 13.99
C GLU A 118 5.09 7.34 12.50
N LEU A 119 6.03 7.02 11.60
CA LEU A 119 5.74 6.94 10.17
C LEU A 119 4.69 5.87 9.85
N CYS A 120 4.77 4.69 10.45
CA CYS A 120 3.74 3.64 10.30
C CYS A 120 2.37 4.12 10.79
N TYR A 121 2.32 4.81 11.94
CA TYR A 121 1.09 5.35 12.48
C TYR A 121 0.47 6.38 11.54
N GLN A 122 1.27 7.31 11.01
CA GLN A 122 0.83 8.29 10.02
C GLN A 122 0.28 7.61 8.76
N ILE A 123 0.94 6.55 8.27
CA ILE A 123 0.47 5.76 7.13
C ILE A 123 -0.90 5.11 7.43
N ARG A 124 -1.07 4.46 8.59
CA ARG A 124 -2.35 3.87 9.01
C ARG A 124 -3.48 4.90 9.11
N CYS A 125 -3.14 6.13 9.51
CA CYS A 125 -4.08 7.24 9.65
C CYS A 125 -4.38 7.93 8.31
N ASN A 126 -3.55 7.73 7.28
CA ASN A 126 -3.74 8.34 5.98
C ASN A 126 -4.80 7.58 5.17
N GLU A 127 -6.02 8.11 5.21
CA GLU A 127 -7.17 7.56 4.49
C GLU A 127 -6.89 7.41 2.98
N GLN A 128 -6.23 8.40 2.37
CA GLN A 128 -5.96 8.38 0.94
C GLN A 128 -5.07 7.20 0.57
N MET A 129 -3.99 6.98 1.31
CA MET A 129 -3.09 5.85 1.10
C MET A 129 -3.81 4.52 1.34
N MET A 130 -4.56 4.40 2.44
CA MET A 130 -5.28 3.17 2.77
C MET A 130 -6.33 2.79 1.72
N VAL A 131 -7.14 3.75 1.25
CA VAL A 131 -8.13 3.51 0.20
C VAL A 131 -7.43 3.11 -1.10
N TRP A 132 -6.29 3.72 -1.41
CA TRP A 132 -5.51 3.37 -2.60
C TRP A 132 -5.01 1.93 -2.54
N ASP A 133 -4.34 1.55 -1.45
CA ASP A 133 -3.77 0.21 -1.28
C ASP A 133 -4.86 -0.86 -1.28
N ARG A 134 -5.98 -0.63 -0.57
CA ARG A 134 -7.13 -1.56 -0.55
C ARG A 134 -7.74 -1.74 -1.93
N SER A 135 -7.89 -0.65 -2.69
CA SER A 135 -8.44 -0.69 -4.05
C SER A 135 -7.49 -1.43 -4.99
N ALA A 136 -6.19 -1.16 -4.89
CA ALA A 136 -5.14 -1.82 -5.67
C ALA A 136 -5.09 -3.33 -5.38
N VAL A 137 -5.18 -3.72 -4.11
CA VAL A 137 -5.28 -5.13 -3.72
C VAL A 137 -6.54 -5.76 -4.27
N SER A 138 -7.71 -5.14 -4.07
CA SER A 138 -9.01 -5.71 -4.47
C SER A 138 -9.11 -5.89 -5.98
N LEU A 139 -8.84 -4.84 -6.76
CA LEU A 139 -8.90 -4.90 -8.22
C LEU A 139 -7.72 -5.67 -8.81
N GLY A 140 -6.55 -5.62 -8.16
CA GLY A 140 -5.40 -6.45 -8.51
C GLY A 140 -5.71 -7.94 -8.38
N PHE A 141 -6.39 -8.36 -7.32
CA PHE A 141 -6.85 -9.74 -7.14
C PHE A 141 -7.89 -10.15 -8.20
N VAL A 142 -8.88 -9.31 -8.47
CA VAL A 142 -9.88 -9.56 -9.54
C VAL A 142 -9.18 -9.72 -10.90
N GLY A 143 -8.23 -8.82 -11.20
CA GLY A 143 -7.43 -8.89 -12.41
C GLY A 143 -6.55 -10.14 -12.46
N TRP A 144 -5.95 -10.53 -11.33
CA TRP A 144 -5.15 -11.76 -11.22
C TRP A 144 -5.99 -13.01 -11.46
N TYR A 145 -7.19 -13.07 -10.90
CA TYR A 145 -8.12 -14.18 -11.13
C TYR A 145 -8.43 -14.34 -12.62
N TRP A 146 -8.65 -13.24 -13.35
CA TRP A 146 -9.03 -13.28 -14.76
C TRP A 146 -7.86 -13.57 -15.72
N LYS A 147 -6.70 -12.94 -15.51
CA LYS A 147 -5.56 -12.95 -16.46
C LYS A 147 -4.19 -13.10 -15.81
N ARG A 148 -4.14 -13.64 -14.58
CA ARG A 148 -2.92 -13.77 -13.76
C ARG A 148 -2.21 -12.41 -13.61
N PHE A 149 -0.89 -12.39 -13.46
CA PHE A 149 -0.11 -11.17 -13.23
C PHE A 149 -0.34 -10.04 -14.26
N LYS A 150 -0.69 -10.39 -15.50
CA LYS A 150 -1.02 -9.39 -16.54
C LYS A 150 -2.31 -8.65 -16.21
N GLY A 151 -3.33 -9.41 -15.79
CA GLY A 151 -4.60 -8.84 -15.35
C GLY A 151 -4.47 -8.12 -14.01
N ALA A 152 -3.61 -8.60 -13.12
CA ALA A 152 -3.34 -7.93 -11.85
C ALA A 152 -2.84 -6.49 -12.06
N VAL A 153 -1.93 -6.28 -13.02
CA VAL A 153 -1.46 -4.95 -13.39
C VAL A 153 -2.59 -4.08 -13.95
N ASP A 154 -3.45 -4.63 -14.82
CA ASP A 154 -4.62 -3.90 -15.32
C ASP A 154 -5.55 -3.48 -14.16
N GLY A 155 -5.76 -4.37 -13.19
CA GLY A 155 -6.55 -4.11 -11.99
C GLY A 155 -5.95 -3.02 -11.10
N ILE A 156 -4.64 -3.06 -10.84
CA ILE A 156 -3.92 -2.03 -10.04
C ILE A 156 -3.97 -0.67 -10.74
N ASN A 157 -3.80 -0.63 -12.07
CA ASN A 157 -3.89 0.62 -12.83
C ASN A 157 -5.32 1.18 -12.82
N LEU A 158 -6.33 0.31 -12.94
CA LEU A 158 -7.73 0.71 -12.82
C LEU A 158 -8.04 1.23 -11.41
N ALA A 159 -7.49 0.59 -10.37
CA ALA A 159 -7.61 1.06 -8.99
C ALA A 159 -7.05 2.47 -8.83
N SER A 160 -5.87 2.74 -9.39
CA SER A 160 -5.25 4.06 -9.36
C SER A 160 -6.11 5.15 -10.02
N ILE A 161 -6.78 4.81 -11.13
CA ILE A 161 -7.71 5.73 -11.79
C ILE A 161 -8.96 5.96 -10.93
N TYR A 162 -9.52 4.88 -10.39
CA TYR A 162 -10.71 4.94 -9.53
C TYR A 162 -10.45 5.76 -8.26
N THR A 163 -9.33 5.53 -7.58
CA THR A 163 -8.98 6.24 -6.34
C THR A 163 -8.70 7.72 -6.64
N ALA A 164 -8.02 8.04 -7.74
CA ALA A 164 -7.84 9.41 -8.19
C ALA A 164 -9.19 10.09 -8.44
N TYR A 165 -10.12 9.44 -9.16
CA TYR A 165 -11.46 9.95 -9.40
C TYR A 165 -12.24 10.15 -8.08
N TYR A 166 -12.18 9.17 -7.18
CA TYR A 166 -12.87 9.21 -5.88
C TYR A 166 -12.44 10.42 -5.05
N PHE A 167 -11.14 10.66 -4.91
CA PHE A 167 -10.63 11.77 -4.09
C PHE A 167 -10.72 13.14 -4.76
N THR A 168 -10.65 13.22 -6.10
CA THR A 168 -10.70 14.49 -6.82
C THR A 168 -12.13 14.98 -7.07
N ILE A 169 -13.04 14.05 -7.37
CA ILE A 169 -14.40 14.38 -7.82
C ILE A 169 -15.42 13.96 -6.78
N GLN A 170 -15.55 12.65 -6.54
CA GLN A 170 -16.67 12.13 -5.76
C GLN A 170 -16.69 12.67 -4.33
N LYS A 171 -15.58 12.54 -3.60
CA LYS A 171 -15.48 12.96 -2.20
C LYS A 171 -15.69 14.46 -2.02
N ARG A 172 -15.22 15.28 -2.97
CA ARG A 172 -15.43 16.74 -2.98
C ARG A 172 -16.88 17.11 -3.23
N LEU A 173 -17.57 16.40 -4.12
CA LEU A 173 -18.95 16.71 -4.51
C LEU A 173 -19.98 16.19 -3.50
N THR A 174 -19.74 15.04 -2.89
CA THR A 174 -20.74 14.38 -2.03
C THR A 174 -20.56 14.63 -0.53
N ASN A 175 -19.51 15.35 -0.10
CA ASN A 175 -19.14 15.48 1.32
C ASN A 175 -19.19 14.13 2.04
N ALA A 176 -18.79 13.06 1.34
CA ALA A 176 -18.96 11.70 1.83
C ALA A 176 -18.23 11.56 3.16
N PRO A 177 -18.91 11.14 4.24
CA PRO A 177 -18.28 10.98 5.54
C PRO A 177 -17.16 9.95 5.43
N THR A 178 -16.10 10.16 6.20
CA THR A 178 -14.98 9.23 6.30
C THR A 178 -15.50 7.84 6.64
N THR A 179 -15.18 6.86 5.80
CA THR A 179 -15.63 5.46 5.95
C THR A 179 -14.91 4.72 7.07
N ASP A 180 -13.85 5.31 7.63
CA ASP A 180 -13.09 4.76 8.74
C ASP A 180 -13.90 4.77 10.04
N LYS A 181 -13.90 3.63 10.74
CA LYS A 181 -14.53 3.47 12.05
C LYS A 181 -13.97 4.44 13.10
N ILE A 182 -12.64 4.67 13.08
CA ILE A 182 -11.96 5.59 14.00
C ILE A 182 -11.91 6.97 13.34
N LYS A 183 -12.69 7.92 13.87
CA LYS A 183 -12.75 9.29 13.34
C LYS A 183 -11.43 10.03 13.61
N PRO A 184 -11.05 11.01 12.77
CA PRO A 184 -9.84 11.81 12.99
C PRO A 184 -9.76 12.46 14.38
N SER A 185 -10.91 12.87 14.93
CA SER A 185 -10.98 13.48 16.27
C SER A 185 -10.70 12.53 17.44
N GLN A 186 -10.76 11.21 17.20
CA GLN A 186 -10.50 10.18 18.21
C GLN A 186 -9.05 9.67 18.15
N ARG A 187 -8.27 10.14 17.17
CA ARG A 187 -6.90 9.67 16.93
C ARG A 187 -5.94 10.53 17.77
N PRO A 188 -5.01 9.91 18.53
CA PRO A 188 -3.89 10.63 19.13
C PRO A 188 -3.08 11.39 18.07
N LYS A 189 -2.45 12.50 18.44
CA LYS A 189 -1.64 13.28 17.49
C LYS A 189 -0.34 12.58 17.14
N SER A 190 0.23 11.81 18.07
CA SER A 190 1.43 11.00 17.87
C SER A 190 1.33 9.67 18.63
N VAL A 191 2.21 8.73 18.27
CA VAL A 191 2.37 7.48 19.03
C VAL A 191 2.85 7.76 20.46
N GLU A 192 3.72 8.76 20.64
CA GLU A 192 4.26 9.12 21.95
C GLU A 192 3.17 9.65 22.90
N GLU A 193 2.26 10.52 22.43
CA GLU A 193 1.13 11.03 23.22
C GLU A 193 0.22 9.87 23.70
N ALA A 194 0.03 8.86 22.85
CA ALA A 194 -0.76 7.69 23.18
C ALA A 194 -0.05 6.75 24.17
N GLU A 195 1.27 6.56 24.03
CA GLU A 195 2.09 5.80 24.99
C GLU A 195 2.11 6.50 26.36
N GLU A 196 2.22 7.83 26.40
CA GLU A 196 2.17 8.63 27.63
C GLU A 196 0.80 8.56 28.32
N ALA A 197 -0.30 8.75 27.58
CA ALA A 197 -1.65 8.65 28.13
C ALA A 197 -1.95 7.27 28.74
N LYS A 198 -1.34 6.21 28.19
CA LYS A 198 -1.48 4.84 28.70
C LYS A 198 -0.64 4.58 29.94
N ASN A 199 0.51 5.24 30.07
CA ASN A 199 1.41 5.11 31.21
C ASN A 199 1.01 6.01 32.40
N PHE A 200 0.23 7.06 32.16
CA PHE A 200 -0.23 8.01 33.18
C PHE A 200 -0.92 7.37 34.41
N PRO A 201 -1.83 6.38 34.27
CA PRO A 201 -2.46 5.72 35.42
C PRO A 201 -1.46 4.93 36.27
N PHE A 202 -0.47 4.31 35.62
CA PHE A 202 0.58 3.55 36.29
C PHE A 202 1.54 4.47 37.04
N LEU A 203 1.92 5.60 36.43
CA LEU A 203 2.73 6.63 37.09
C LEU A 203 2.01 7.27 38.29
N MET A 204 0.69 7.46 38.21
CA MET A 204 -0.11 7.90 39.36
C MET A 204 -0.20 6.86 40.48
N GLN A 205 -0.25 5.57 40.15
CA GLN A 205 -0.20 4.51 41.18
C GLN A 205 1.15 4.48 41.91
N ILE A 206 2.26 4.58 41.18
CA ILE A 206 3.60 4.64 41.79
C ILE A 206 3.75 5.89 42.68
N ALA A 207 3.31 7.06 42.19
CA ALA A 207 3.38 8.30 42.97
C ALA A 207 2.48 8.27 44.22
N ALA A 208 1.33 7.56 44.16
CA ALA A 208 0.45 7.36 45.30
C ALA A 208 1.04 6.38 46.33
N GLU A 209 1.81 5.37 45.91
CA GLU A 209 2.52 4.46 46.81
C GLU A 209 3.74 5.13 47.47
N ASP A 210 4.49 5.95 46.73
CA ASP A 210 5.65 6.70 47.26
C ASP A 210 5.26 7.81 48.24
N SER A 211 4.01 8.28 48.23
CA SER A 211 3.50 9.30 49.16
C SER A 211 2.91 8.73 50.45
N LEU A 212 2.89 7.39 50.58
CA LEU A 212 2.45 6.65 51.78
C LEU A 212 3.62 6.10 52.62
N VAL A 213 4.87 6.41 52.24
CA VAL A 213 6.12 6.10 52.97
C VAL A 213 6.67 7.38 53.60
#